data_AF-A0AAT9SEH7-F1
#
_entry.id   AF-A0AAT9SEH7-F1
#
_cell.length_a   1.000
_cell.length_b   1.000
_cell.length_c   1.000
_cell.angle_alpha   90.00
_cell.angle_beta   90.00
_cell.angle_gamma   90.00
#
_symmetry.space_group_name_H-M   'P 1'
#
loop_
_entity.id
_entity.type
_entity.pdbx_description
1 polymer ?
#
loop_
_entity_poly.entity_id
_entity_poly.type
_entity_poly.pdbx_seq_one_letter_code
_entity_poly.pdbx_strand_id
1 'polypeptide(L)'
;MKKTPLLNIALSRVIASLGHGDILMIVDAGMPVPPGVELIDLALTRGVPDFVSVLDVVLSEMQVESHVLASEMADIKPPALQIIESLNLDDQLGQQRWISHEDLKALSRTAKAIIRTGECQPYSNLALVSGVVF
;
A
#
# COMPACT_ATOMS: atom_id res chain seq x y z
N MET A 1 24.38 2.56 6.17
CA MET A 1 23.78 1.62 5.20
C MET A 1 22.84 0.67 5.95
N LYS A 2 21.58 0.50 5.50
CA LYS A 2 20.60 -0.40 6.15
C LYS A 2 20.93 -1.87 5.84
N LYS A 3 20.61 -2.78 6.77
CA LYS A 3 20.74 -4.24 6.60
C LYS A 3 19.49 -4.90 6.01
N THR A 4 18.35 -4.24 6.15
CA THR A 4 17.04 -4.71 5.69
C THR A 4 16.83 -4.40 4.20
N PRO A 5 15.88 -5.09 3.54
CA PRO A 5 15.60 -4.87 2.11
C PRO A 5 15.13 -3.45 1.77
N LEU A 6 14.42 -2.77 2.68
CA LEU A 6 13.89 -1.43 2.44
C LEU A 6 14.99 -0.37 2.54
N LEU A 7 15.49 0.09 1.38
CA LEU A 7 16.58 1.06 1.29
C LEU A 7 16.09 2.51 1.09
N ASN A 8 14.87 2.71 0.60
CA ASN A 8 14.36 4.05 0.31
C ASN A 8 14.24 4.86 1.61
N ILE A 9 14.88 6.03 1.63
CA ILE A 9 14.96 6.89 2.82
C ILE A 9 13.60 7.45 3.22
N ALA A 10 12.75 7.82 2.25
CA ALA A 10 11.43 8.38 2.52
C ALA A 10 10.49 7.31 3.09
N LEU A 11 10.47 6.11 2.48
CA LEU A 11 9.72 4.98 3.01
C LEU A 11 10.18 4.60 4.42
N SER A 12 11.50 4.53 4.65
CA SER A 12 12.06 4.20 5.97
C SER A 12 11.59 5.20 7.03
N ARG A 13 11.62 6.49 6.69
CA ARG A 13 11.19 7.58 7.58
C ARG A 13 9.70 7.48 7.90
N VAL A 14 8.86 7.23 6.89
CA VAL A 14 7.40 7.14 7.09
C VAL A 14 7.07 5.93 7.94
N ILE A 15 7.56 4.73 7.60
CA ILE A 15 7.28 3.49 8.34
C ILE A 15 7.73 3.61 9.79
N ALA A 16 8.92 4.15 10.05
CA ALA A 16 9.41 4.37 11.41
C ALA A 16 8.60 5.41 12.22
N SER A 17 7.75 6.19 11.56
CA SER A 17 6.90 7.21 12.19
C SER A 17 5.43 6.82 12.35
N LEU A 18 5.06 5.61 11.89
CA LEU A 18 3.69 5.12 11.99
C LEU A 18 3.32 4.88 13.46
N GLY A 19 2.16 5.41 13.86
CA GLY A 19 1.46 4.99 15.06
C GLY A 19 0.42 3.91 14.75
N HIS A 20 -0.07 3.22 15.78
CA HIS A 20 -1.20 2.30 15.62
C HIS A 20 -2.41 3.01 15.02
N GLY A 21 -2.99 2.41 13.98
CA GLY A 21 -4.10 2.96 13.21
C GLY A 21 -3.70 3.94 12.10
N ASP A 22 -2.42 4.34 12.00
CA ASP A 22 -1.97 5.15 10.85
C ASP A 22 -2.10 4.33 9.55
N ILE A 23 -2.44 5.03 8.48
CA ILE A 23 -2.68 4.41 7.17
C ILE A 23 -1.53 4.75 6.21
N LEU A 24 -0.97 3.73 5.59
CA LEU A 24 -0.02 3.86 4.48
C LEU A 24 -0.64 3.25 3.23
N MET A 25 -0.67 3.99 2.12
CA MET A 25 -1.23 3.46 0.87
C MET A 25 -0.15 3.14 -0.15
N ILE A 26 -0.30 2.02 -0.84
CA ILE A 26 0.45 1.66 -2.05
C ILE A 26 -0.53 1.72 -3.20
N VAL A 27 -0.19 2.50 -4.24
CA VAL A 27 -1.14 2.82 -5.31
C VAL A 27 -0.52 2.62 -6.69
N ASP A 28 -1.39 2.39 -7.67
CA ASP A 28 -1.04 2.38 -9.08
C ASP A 28 -0.62 3.77 -9.58
N ALA A 29 -0.13 3.84 -10.82
CA ALA A 29 0.35 5.08 -11.43
C ALA A 29 -0.77 6.11 -11.69
N GLY A 30 -2.04 5.69 -11.67
CA GLY A 30 -3.21 6.51 -12.00
C GLY A 30 -3.96 7.09 -10.80
N MET A 31 -3.77 6.55 -9.59
CA MET A 31 -4.48 7.01 -8.40
C MET A 31 -4.18 8.49 -8.08
N PRO A 32 -5.22 9.33 -7.88
CA PRO A 32 -5.03 10.71 -7.50
C PRO A 32 -4.54 10.82 -6.05
N VAL A 33 -3.63 11.78 -5.82
CA VAL A 33 -3.08 12.08 -4.49
C VAL A 33 -3.79 13.32 -3.96
N PRO A 34 -4.49 13.24 -2.80
CA PRO A 34 -5.16 14.39 -2.23
C PRO A 34 -4.17 15.49 -1.80
N PRO A 35 -4.56 16.78 -1.86
CA PRO A 35 -3.73 17.87 -1.35
C PRO A 35 -3.38 17.68 0.13
N GLY A 36 -2.11 17.89 0.49
CA GLY A 36 -1.62 17.80 1.87
C GLY A 36 -1.18 16.40 2.32
N VAL A 37 -1.46 15.35 1.54
CA VAL A 37 -0.96 13.99 1.81
C VAL A 37 0.45 13.85 1.24
N GLU A 38 1.38 13.27 2.01
CA GLU A 38 2.74 13.04 1.55
C GLU A 38 2.74 12.03 0.39
N LEU A 39 3.35 12.40 -0.73
CA LEU A 39 3.58 11.50 -1.87
C LEU A 39 5.02 11.02 -1.89
N ILE A 40 5.20 9.71 -1.86
CA ILE A 40 6.47 9.04 -2.16
C ILE A 40 6.33 8.44 -3.56
N ASP A 41 6.75 9.20 -4.57
CA ASP A 41 6.65 8.77 -5.97
C ASP A 41 7.86 7.92 -6.36
N LEU A 42 7.63 6.62 -6.55
CA LEU A 42 8.64 5.66 -6.98
C LEU A 42 8.52 5.35 -8.49
N ALA A 43 7.46 5.82 -9.15
CA ALA A 43 7.18 5.48 -10.54
C ALA A 43 8.28 6.02 -11.46
N LEU A 44 9.08 5.13 -12.01
CA LEU A 44 10.12 5.47 -12.98
C LEU A 44 9.59 5.37 -14.42
N THR A 45 8.89 4.27 -14.71
CA THR A 45 8.22 4.02 -15.98
C THR A 45 7.11 3.00 -15.78
N ARG A 46 6.38 2.65 -16.84
CA ARG A 46 5.30 1.66 -16.81
C ARG A 46 5.80 0.32 -16.26
N GLY A 47 5.21 -0.12 -15.16
CA GLY A 47 5.55 -1.34 -14.44
C GLY A 47 6.81 -1.27 -13.58
N VAL A 48 7.45 -0.10 -13.39
CA VAL A 48 8.72 0.00 -12.66
C VAL A 48 8.70 1.11 -11.59
N PRO A 49 8.83 0.75 -10.30
CA PRO A 49 8.68 -0.61 -9.77
C PRO A 49 7.22 -1.06 -9.89
N ASP A 50 7.00 -2.38 -9.98
CA ASP A 50 5.66 -2.94 -9.94
C ASP A 50 5.05 -2.87 -8.52
N PHE A 51 3.75 -3.11 -8.42
CA PHE A 51 3.02 -3.02 -7.15
C PHE A 51 3.51 -4.04 -6.10
N VAL A 52 3.74 -5.28 -6.51
CA VAL A 52 4.08 -6.40 -5.61
C VAL A 52 5.47 -6.22 -5.02
N SER A 53 6.45 -5.83 -5.83
CA SER A 53 7.81 -5.53 -5.39
C SER A 53 7.83 -4.43 -4.33
N VAL A 54 6.96 -3.42 -4.44
CA VAL A 54 6.85 -2.36 -3.43
C VAL A 54 6.14 -2.88 -2.17
N LEU A 55 5.07 -3.67 -2.31
CA LEU A 55 4.36 -4.28 -1.19
C LEU A 55 5.29 -5.16 -0.34
N ASP A 56 6.03 -6.08 -0.96
CA ASP A 56 6.95 -6.99 -0.26
C ASP A 56 8.01 -6.22 0.53
N VAL A 57 8.56 -5.15 -0.07
CA VAL A 57 9.57 -4.31 0.59
C VAL A 57 8.97 -3.53 1.76
N VAL A 58 7.74 -3.01 1.64
CA VAL A 58 7.04 -2.31 2.73
C VAL A 58 6.74 -3.28 3.89
N LEU A 59 6.24 -4.48 3.60
CA LEU A 59 5.93 -5.49 4.61
C LEU A 59 7.17 -6.04 5.33
N SER A 60 8.37 -5.89 4.75
CA SER A 60 9.62 -6.25 5.44
C SER A 60 9.92 -5.40 6.69
N GLU A 61 9.25 -4.25 6.86
CA GLU A 61 9.43 -3.36 8.01
C GLU A 61 8.13 -2.87 8.66
N MET A 62 7.00 -2.86 7.95
CA MET A 62 5.72 -2.37 8.47
C MET A 62 4.92 -3.49 9.18
N GLN A 63 4.55 -3.27 10.44
CA GLN A 63 3.53 -4.09 11.12
C GLN A 63 2.13 -3.68 10.64
N VAL A 64 1.38 -4.63 10.09
CA VAL A 64 0.02 -4.42 9.57
C VAL A 64 -0.99 -5.16 10.46
N GLU A 65 -2.12 -4.53 10.75
CA GLU A 65 -3.25 -5.18 11.48
C GLU A 65 -4.48 -5.41 10.60
N SER A 66 -4.62 -4.60 9.55
CA SER A 66 -5.72 -4.71 8.60
C SER A 66 -5.34 -4.03 7.29
N HIS A 67 -6.05 -4.40 6.23
CA HIS A 67 -5.87 -3.80 4.92
C HIS A 67 -7.22 -3.57 4.24
N VAL A 68 -7.24 -2.57 3.37
CA VAL A 68 -8.45 -2.13 2.66
C VAL A 68 -8.21 -2.12 1.16
N LEU A 69 -9.15 -2.73 0.44
CA LEU A 69 -9.16 -2.86 -1.02
C LEU A 69 -10.43 -2.23 -1.61
N ALA A 70 -10.33 -1.77 -2.85
CA ALA A 70 -11.49 -1.35 -3.63
C ALA A 70 -12.25 -2.59 -4.13
N SER A 71 -13.56 -2.66 -3.92
CA SER A 71 -14.43 -3.78 -4.34
C SER A 71 -14.31 -4.10 -5.83
N GLU A 72 -14.07 -3.09 -6.66
CA GLU A 72 -13.84 -3.21 -8.10
C GLU A 72 -12.63 -4.11 -8.44
N MET A 73 -11.65 -4.22 -7.54
CA MET A 73 -10.52 -5.12 -7.71
C MET A 73 -10.95 -6.59 -7.68
N ALA A 74 -12.03 -6.94 -6.95
CA ALA A 74 -12.57 -8.30 -6.94
C ALA A 74 -13.26 -8.68 -8.26
N ASP A 75 -13.78 -7.70 -8.99
CA ASP A 75 -14.40 -7.90 -10.31
C ASP A 75 -13.34 -7.99 -11.41
N ILE A 76 -12.37 -7.08 -11.38
CA ILE A 76 -11.33 -6.97 -12.42
C ILE A 76 -10.23 -8.02 -12.25
N LYS A 77 -9.94 -8.42 -11.00
CA LYS A 77 -8.94 -9.45 -10.64
C LYS A 77 -7.57 -9.18 -11.26
N PRO A 78 -6.96 -8.01 -11.02
CA PRO A 78 -5.60 -7.76 -11.48
C PRO A 78 -4.64 -8.78 -10.82
N PRO A 79 -3.48 -9.07 -11.46
CA PRO A 79 -2.53 -10.06 -10.94
C PRO A 79 -2.11 -9.84 -9.48
N ALA A 80 -2.03 -8.58 -9.04
CA ALA A 80 -1.70 -8.22 -7.65
C ALA A 80 -2.68 -8.81 -6.63
N LEU A 81 -3.96 -9.03 -6.99
CA LEU A 81 -4.96 -9.56 -6.06
C LEU A 81 -4.59 -10.96 -5.55
N GLN A 82 -4.08 -11.83 -6.42
CA GLN A 82 -3.67 -13.19 -6.02
C GLN A 82 -2.54 -13.17 -4.99
N ILE A 83 -1.62 -12.21 -5.12
CA ILE A 83 -0.52 -12.04 -4.17
C ILE A 83 -1.05 -11.51 -2.84
N ILE A 84 -1.92 -10.51 -2.86
CA ILE A 84 -2.55 -9.96 -1.64
C ILE A 84 -3.36 -11.05 -0.91
N GLU A 85 -4.11 -11.88 -1.64
CA GLU A 85 -4.85 -13.00 -1.06
C GLU A 85 -3.90 -14.03 -0.42
N SER A 86 -2.77 -14.35 -1.06
CA SER A 86 -1.75 -15.24 -0.49
C SER A 86 -1.16 -14.66 0.80
N LEU A 87 -0.77 -13.38 0.79
CA LEU A 87 -0.20 -12.69 1.95
C LEU A 87 -1.22 -12.61 3.11
N ASN A 88 -2.50 -12.48 2.79
CA ASN A 88 -3.57 -12.49 3.78
C ASN A 88 -3.74 -13.89 4.42
N LEU A 89 -3.67 -14.97 3.63
CA LEU A 89 -3.70 -16.34 4.15
C LEU A 89 -2.49 -16.66 5.04
N ASP A 90 -1.35 -16.03 4.78
CA ASP A 90 -0.13 -16.13 5.58
C ASP A 90 -0.13 -15.20 6.81
N ASP A 91 -1.28 -14.57 7.14
CA ASP A 91 -1.47 -13.66 8.28
C ASP A 91 -0.55 -12.43 8.27
N GLN A 92 -0.05 -12.01 7.09
CA GLN A 92 0.84 -10.86 6.96
C GLN A 92 0.10 -9.51 6.82
N LEU A 93 -1.20 -9.55 6.53
CA LEU A 93 -2.01 -8.37 6.23
C LEU A 93 -3.19 -8.14 7.19
N GLY A 94 -3.41 -9.05 8.14
CA GLY A 94 -4.48 -8.97 9.14
C GLY A 94 -5.89 -8.89 8.55
N GLN A 95 -6.81 -8.16 9.20
CA GLN A 95 -8.21 -8.14 8.78
C GLN A 95 -8.40 -7.48 7.41
N GLN A 96 -9.00 -8.19 6.46
CA GLN A 96 -9.36 -7.67 5.14
C GLN A 96 -10.68 -6.89 5.18
N ARG A 97 -10.73 -5.74 4.49
CA ARG A 97 -11.95 -4.94 4.27
C ARG A 97 -12.08 -4.52 2.82
N TRP A 98 -13.32 -4.56 2.32
CA TRP A 98 -13.68 -4.10 0.98
C TRP A 98 -14.55 -2.85 1.06
N ILE A 99 -14.23 -1.83 0.27
CA ILE A 99 -14.99 -0.58 0.14
C ILE A 99 -15.06 -0.17 -1.33
N SER A 100 -15.90 0.77 -1.72
CA SER A 100 -15.89 1.26 -3.11
C SER A 100 -14.58 1.98 -3.45
N HIS A 101 -14.22 2.07 -4.73
CA HIS A 101 -13.05 2.85 -5.15
C HIS A 101 -13.20 4.34 -4.80
N GLU A 102 -14.42 4.88 -4.81
CA GLU A 102 -14.68 6.25 -4.33
C GLU A 102 -14.40 6.41 -2.83
N ASP A 103 -14.83 5.44 -2.02
CA ASP A 103 -14.54 5.45 -0.58
C ASP A 103 -13.03 5.27 -0.32
N LEU A 104 -12.33 4.47 -1.14
CA LEU A 104 -10.88 4.32 -1.03
C LEU A 104 -10.16 5.63 -1.36
N LYS A 105 -10.65 6.41 -2.34
CA LYS A 105 -10.19 7.77 -2.61
C LYS A 105 -10.53 8.75 -1.49
N ALA A 106 -11.64 8.53 -0.78
CA ALA A 106 -11.96 9.33 0.40
C ALA A 106 -11.01 9.00 1.56
N LEU A 107 -10.73 7.70 1.79
CA LEU A 107 -9.80 7.20 2.79
C LEU A 107 -8.36 7.70 2.55
N SER A 108 -7.95 7.86 1.29
CA SER A 108 -6.60 8.34 0.97
C SER A 108 -6.28 9.73 1.51
N ARG A 109 -7.30 10.54 1.85
CA ARG A 109 -7.13 11.85 2.48
C ARG A 109 -6.62 11.76 3.92
N THR A 110 -6.83 10.62 4.59
CA THR A 110 -6.37 10.39 5.96
C THR A 110 -5.09 9.56 6.01
N ALA A 111 -4.53 9.18 4.85
CA ALA A 111 -3.29 8.45 4.79
C ALA A 111 -2.13 9.31 5.29
N LYS A 112 -1.21 8.69 6.04
CA LYS A 112 0.06 9.29 6.44
C LYS A 112 0.92 9.62 5.23
N ALA A 113 0.95 8.70 4.27
CA ALA A 113 1.58 8.87 2.98
C ALA A 113 0.95 7.94 1.93
N ILE A 114 1.14 8.30 0.67
CA ILE A 114 0.80 7.50 -0.51
C ILE A 114 2.09 7.18 -1.25
N ILE A 115 2.30 5.90 -1.52
CA ILE A 115 3.42 5.38 -2.28
C ILE A 115 2.93 5.10 -3.69
N ARG A 116 3.33 5.92 -4.65
CA ARG A 116 2.98 5.68 -6.06
C ARG A 116 3.99 4.73 -6.69
N THR A 117 3.47 3.67 -7.28
CA THR A 117 4.24 2.67 -8.02
C THR A 117 4.15 2.93 -9.53
N GLY A 118 4.95 2.20 -10.31
CA GLY A 118 4.82 2.18 -11.77
C GLY A 118 3.66 1.31 -12.27
N GLU A 119 2.89 0.67 -11.38
CA GLU A 119 1.82 -0.26 -11.75
C GLU A 119 0.77 0.41 -12.65
N CYS A 120 0.40 -0.28 -13.73
CA CYS A 120 -0.55 0.20 -14.73
C CYS A 120 -1.80 -0.69 -14.82
N GLN A 121 -1.89 -1.74 -13.99
CA GLN A 121 -3.12 -2.51 -13.84
C GLN A 121 -4.16 -1.73 -13.03
N PRO A 122 -5.43 -1.74 -13.47
CA PRO A 122 -6.51 -0.99 -12.83
C PRO A 122 -6.79 -1.48 -11.41
N TYR A 123 -7.06 -0.53 -10.51
CA TYR A 123 -7.44 -0.77 -9.11
C TYR A 123 -6.38 -1.47 -8.26
N SER A 124 -5.11 -1.50 -8.69
CA SER A 124 -3.99 -1.98 -7.88
C SER A 124 -3.62 -0.96 -6.78
N ASN A 125 -4.55 -0.79 -5.83
CA ASN A 125 -4.47 0.17 -4.74
C ASN A 125 -4.82 -0.53 -3.44
N LEU A 126 -3.97 -0.36 -2.43
CA LEU A 126 -4.08 -1.02 -1.13
C LEU A 126 -3.80 -0.01 -0.03
N ALA A 127 -4.70 0.09 0.94
CA ALA A 127 -4.42 0.80 2.18
C ALA A 127 -4.02 -0.21 3.25
N LEU A 128 -2.84 -0.03 3.85
CA LEU A 128 -2.34 -0.79 4.97
C LEU A 128 -2.57 0.01 6.25
N VAL A 129 -3.20 -0.60 7.24
CA VAL A 129 -3.42 -0.01 8.57
C VAL A 129 -2.37 -0.56 9.52
N SER A 130 -1.64 0.34 10.18
CA SER A 130 -0.54 -0.04 11.07
C SER A 130 -1.04 -0.67 12.37
N GLY A 131 -0.50 -1.83 12.71
CA GLY A 131 -0.77 -2.55 13.95
C GLY A 131 0.23 -2.26 15.07
N VAL A 132 0.07 -2.98 16.18
CA VAL A 132 1.06 -3.04 17.28
C VAL A 132 1.79 -4.38 17.27
N VAL A 133 3.03 -4.40 17.78
CA VAL A 133 3.87 -5.61 17.88
C VAL A 133 3.79 -6.30 19.26
N PHE A 134 2.88 -5.86 20.13
CA PHE A 134 2.73 -6.32 21.51
C PHE A 134 1.26 -6.52 21.90
#